data_AF-A0A0M1J277-F1
#
_entry.id   AF-A0A0M1J277-F1
#
_cell.length_a   1.000
_cell.length_b   1.000
_cell.length_c   1.000
_cell.angle_alpha   90.00
_cell.angle_beta   90.00
_cell.angle_gamma   90.00
#
_symmetry.space_group_name_H-M   'P 1'
#
loop_
_entity.id
_entity.type
_entity.pdbx_description
1 polymer ?
#
loop_
_entity_poly.entity_id
_entity_poly.type
_entity_poly.pdbx_seq_one_letter_code
_entity_poly.pdbx_strand_id
1 'polypeptide(L)' 'MPTQLVVDEKLLNQAMSATGIKTPEEVVLFALEKLLVQKDSLSQAFGKYPWEGDLDFMRRDDRYVGDR' A
#
# COMPACT_ATOMS: atom_id res chain seq x y z
N MET A 1 18.96 4.15 -15.79
CA MET A 1 19.31 5.54 -16.15
C MET A 1 19.63 6.30 -14.86
N PRO A 2 20.80 6.95 -14.71
CA PRO A 2 21.09 7.75 -13.54
C PRO A 2 20.15 8.97 -13.49
N THR A 3 19.55 9.22 -12.33
CA THR A 3 18.57 10.30 -12.12
C THR A 3 18.85 10.96 -10.78
N GLN A 4 18.84 12.30 -10.73
CA GLN A 4 18.91 13.03 -9.47
C GLN A 4 17.50 13.18 -8.90
N LEU A 5 17.32 12.75 -7.65
CA LEU A 5 16.04 12.78 -6.93
C LEU A 5 16.23 13.52 -5.60
N VAL A 6 15.24 14.31 -5.22
CA VAL A 6 15.18 14.95 -3.89
C VAL A 6 14.29 14.08 -3.01
N VAL A 7 14.84 13.57 -1.92
CA VAL A 7 14.15 12.68 -0.97
C VAL A 7 14.33 13.25 0.44
N ASP A 8 13.28 13.14 1.26
CA ASP A 8 13.36 13.49 2.68
C ASP A 8 14.37 12.59 3.42
N GLU A 9 15.33 13.21 4.09
CA GLU A 9 16.41 12.52 4.79
C GLU A 9 15.91 11.62 5.93
N LYS A 10 14.89 12.07 6.67
CA LYS A 10 14.31 11.29 7.77
C LYS A 10 13.62 10.04 7.23
N LEU A 11 12.87 10.19 6.14
CA LEU A 11 12.22 9.06 5.47
C LEU A 11 13.25 8.03 5.01
N LEU A 12 14.32 8.50 4.37
CA LEU A 12 15.38 7.64 3.86
C LEU A 12 16.10 6.91 5.00
N ASN A 13 16.45 7.61 6.08
CA ASN A 13 17.11 7.01 7.24
C ASN A 13 16.21 5.96 7.94
N GLN A 14 14.91 6.22 8.03
CA GLN A 14 13.95 5.26 8.56
C GLN A 14 13.88 4.01 7.67
N ALA A 15 13.82 4.19 6.36
CA ALA A 15 13.78 3.08 5.41
C ALA A 15 15.07 2.25 5.45
N MET A 16 16.24 2.89 5.50
CA MET A 16 17.54 2.23 5.66
C MET A 16 17.60 1.43 6.97
N SER A 17 17.13 2.02 8.08
CA SER A 17 17.10 1.35 9.39
C SER A 17 16.15 0.15 9.41
N ALA A 18 14.98 0.27 8.77
CA ALA A 18 13.98 -0.79 8.73
C ALA A 18 14.38 -1.96 7.82
N THR A 19 15.11 -1.69 6.73
CA THR A 19 15.48 -2.68 5.72
C THR A 19 16.91 -3.22 5.89
N GLY A 20 17.77 -2.51 6.62
CA GLY A 20 19.21 -2.81 6.74
C GLY A 20 20.03 -2.41 5.50
N ILE A 21 19.43 -1.73 4.53
CA ILE A 21 20.08 -1.28 3.31
C ILE A 21 21.01 -0.11 3.61
N LYS A 22 22.20 -0.12 2.99
CA LYS A 22 23.29 0.82 3.29
C LYS A 22 23.37 2.02 2.37
N THR A 23 22.78 1.95 1.18
CA THR A 23 22.84 3.04 0.20
C THR A 23 21.45 3.61 -0.08
N PRO A 24 21.35 4.94 -0.27
CA PRO A 24 20.10 5.58 -0.68
C PRO A 24 19.54 5.02 -1.99
N GLU A 25 20.39 4.71 -2.96
CA GLU A 25 19.96 4.23 -4.27
C GLU A 25 19.30 2.86 -4.17
N GLU A 26 19.87 1.94 -3.35
CA GLU A 26 19.29 0.62 -3.13
C GLU A 26 17.95 0.71 -2.41
N VAL A 27 17.78 1.65 -1.46
CA VAL A 27 16.49 1.85 -0.79
C VAL A 27 15.42 2.28 -1.78
N VAL A 28 15.75 3.24 -2.66
CA VAL A 28 14.80 3.74 -3.67
C VAL A 28 14.45 2.63 -4.67
N LEU A 29 15.44 1.87 -5.13
CA LEU A 29 15.20 0.74 -6.03
C LEU A 29 14.30 -0.31 -5.39
N PHE A 30 14.63 -0.71 -4.15
CA PHE A 30 13.86 -1.68 -3.38
C PHE A 30 12.42 -1.21 -3.17
N ALA A 31 12.20 0.06 -2.84
CA ALA A 31 10.87 0.62 -2.67
C ALA A 31 10.03 0.56 -3.97
N LEU A 32 10.63 0.87 -5.12
CA LEU A 32 9.97 0.79 -6.42
C LEU A 32 9.60 -0.65 -6.78
N GLU A 33 10.48 -1.61 -6.56
CA GLU A 33 10.18 -3.04 -6.77
C GLU A 33 9.02 -3.51 -5.90
N LYS A 34 9.02 -3.13 -4.61
CA LYS A 34 7.92 -3.48 -3.70
C LYS A 34 6.59 -2.86 -4.10
N LEU A 35 6.61 -1.63 -4.61
CA LEU A 35 5.40 -0.96 -5.10
C LEU A 35 4.75 -1.74 -6.25
N LEU A 36 5.55 -2.31 -7.17
CA LEU A 36 5.04 -3.12 -8.27
C LEU A 36 4.40 -4.42 -7.77
N VAL A 37 5.07 -5.14 -6.87
CA VAL A 37 4.56 -6.39 -6.28
C VAL A 37 3.25 -6.17 -5.50
N GLN A 38 3.18 -5.06 -4.76
CA GLN A 38 2.00 -4.73 -3.96
C GLN A 38 0.78 -4.41 -4.83
N LYS A 39 0.99 -3.82 -6.01
CA LYS A 39 -0.08 -3.50 -6.96
C LYS A 39 -0.67 -4.76 -7.61
N ASP A 40 0.16 -5.75 -7.90
CA ASP A 40 -0.26 -6.93 -8.66
C ASP A 40 -0.95 -8.00 -7.79
N SER A 41 -0.52 -8.16 -6.54
CA SER A 41 -0.99 -9.27 -5.70
C SER A 41 -2.46 -9.15 -5.24
N LEU A 42 -2.89 -7.95 -4.83
CA LEU A 42 -4.28 -7.74 -4.38
C LEU A 42 -5.26 -7.58 -5.54
N SER A 43 -4.83 -6.91 -6.61
CA SER A 43 -5.69 -6.68 -7.78
C SER A 43 -6.05 -7.98 -8.49
N GLN A 44 -5.13 -8.94 -8.52
CA GLN A 44 -5.40 -10.28 -9.06
C GLN A 44 -6.40 -11.10 -8.24
N ALA A 45 -6.63 -10.77 -6.97
CA ALA A 45 -7.59 -11.46 -6.12
C ALA A 45 -9.03 -10.93 -6.29
N PHE A 46 -9.19 -9.73 -6.86
CA PHE A 46 -10.52 -9.14 -7.08
C PHE A 46 -11.37 -9.99 -8.03
N GLY A 47 -12.57 -10.37 -7.58
CA GLY A 47 -13.51 -11.19 -8.33
C GLY A 47 -13.16 -12.69 -8.42
N LYS A 48 -12.04 -13.14 -7.86
CA LYS A 48 -11.66 -14.57 -7.85
C LYS A 48 -12.23 -15.36 -6.67
N TYR A 49 -12.56 -14.69 -5.57
CA TYR A 49 -13.11 -15.33 -4.39
C TYR A 49 -14.62 -15.10 -4.31
N PRO A 50 -15.42 -16.14 -4.03
CA PRO A 50 -16.85 -15.98 -3.82
C PRO A 50 -17.06 -15.08 -2.61
N TRP A 51 -17.93 -14.10 -2.78
CA TRP A 51 -18.28 -13.18 -1.72
C TRP A 51 -19.52 -13.73 -0.99
N GLU A 52 -19.39 -13.99 0.32
CA GLU A 52 -20.43 -14.64 1.15
C GLU A 52 -21.38 -13.66 1.85
N GLY A 53 -21.30 -12.36 1.58
CA GLY A 53 -22.18 -11.37 2.20
C GLY A 53 -23.55 -11.26 1.54
N ASP A 54 -24.43 -10.43 2.13
CA ASP A 54 -25.66 -9.95 1.49
C ASP A 54 -25.50 -8.45 1.20
N LEU A 55 -25.38 -8.11 -0.10
CA LEU A 55 -25.11 -6.73 -0.53
C LEU A 55 -26.29 -5.82 -0.19
N ASP A 56 -27.51 -6.36 -0.24
CA ASP A 56 -28.71 -5.60 0.02
C ASP A 56 -28.87 -5.34 1.52
N PHE A 57 -28.43 -6.26 2.38
CA PHE A 57 -28.37 -6.02 3.83
C PHE A 57 -27.35 -4.93 4.19
N MET A 58 -26.15 -4.96 3.61
CA MET A 58 -25.09 -3.97 3.88
C MET A 58 -25.40 -2.57 3.35
N ARG A 59 -26.16 -2.47 2.25
CA ARG A 59 -26.62 -1.18 1.70
C ARG A 59 -27.82 -0.62 2.46
N ARG A 60 -28.55 -1.46 3.18
CA ARG A 60 -29.62 -1.05 4.11
C ARG A 60 -29.02 -0.54 5.42
N ASP A 61 -28.06 0.37 5.34
CA ASP A 61 -27.67 1.20 6.48
C ASP A 61 -28.71 2.34 6.61
N ASP A 62 -29.91 1.97 7.04
CA ASP A 62 -30.99 2.91 7.40
C ASP A 62 -30.84 3.37 8.86
N ARG A 63 -29.68 3.16 9.49
CA ARG A 63 -29.44 3.57 10.88
C ARG A 63 -28.03 4.14 11.09
N TYR A 64 -27.72 5.20 10.36
CA TYR A 64 -27.02 6.33 10.97
C TYR A 64 -28.04 7.15 11.79
N VAL A 65 -28.46 6.61 12.94
CA VAL A 65 -29.02 7.45 14.00
C VAL A 65 -27.82 8.18 14.59
N GLY A 66 -27.62 9.42 14.13
CA GLY A 66 -26.71 10.35 14.79
C GLY A 66 -27.08 10.40 16.26
N ASP A 67 -26.15 9.91 17.09
CA ASP A 67 -26.25 9.95 18.54
C ASP A 67 -26.40 11.42 18.97
N ARG A 68 -27.51 11.71 19.61
CA ARG A 68 -27.81 12.99 20.29
C ARG A 68 -27.35 12.88 21.73
#